data_AF-A0A1H3B783-F1
#
_entry.id   AF-A0A1H3B783-F1
#
_cell.length_a   1.000
_cell.length_b   1.000
_cell.length_c   1.000
_cell.angle_alpha   90.00
_cell.angle_beta   90.00
_cell.angle_gamma   90.00
#
_symmetry.space_group_name_H-M   'P 1'
#
loop_
_entity.id
_entity.type
_entity.pdbx_description
1 polymer ?
#
loop_
_entity_poly.entity_id
_entity_poly.type
_entity_poly.pdbx_seq_one_letter_code
_entity_poly.pdbx_strand_id
1 'polypeptide(L)'
;MRFGKELIDRWGLLLAASSAGAAWAVQLPAFAAIGVGVVVLAARAGVASLSREPRKPLAAPLPDVDERSDEGRWLTRARAAAGGFESISESLVDGPLADRVGSMGGTVQETVTTLHRLAGRASTTGKALGRIDAAALAAERSRLKANLRTATDDVRLDLQQAMDAVQTQLDVHARLTGARTKLLAQLQSGALGLESLVARVVELSAVTDDAHVDTLAITELTDQLEGIRRGVVETEEATRRSLGG
;
A
#
# COMPACT_ATOMS: atom_id res chain seq x y z
N MET A 1 -31.46 10.18 25.30
CA MET A 1 -30.99 11.28 26.17
C MET A 1 -30.17 12.25 25.33
N ARG A 2 -30.68 13.47 25.11
CA ARG A 2 -30.28 14.41 24.04
C ARG A 2 -29.71 15.72 24.60
N PHE A 3 -28.74 15.62 25.51
CA PHE A 3 -28.15 16.80 26.19
C PHE A 3 -26.65 17.03 25.89
N GLY A 4 -25.92 16.05 25.33
CA GLY A 4 -24.49 16.18 25.04
C GLY A 4 -24.14 16.89 23.73
N LYS A 5 -25.07 16.97 22.76
CA LYS A 5 -24.80 17.55 21.44
C LYS A 5 -25.03 19.06 21.35
N GLU A 6 -25.88 19.65 22.20
CA GLU A 6 -26.18 21.08 22.14
C GLU A 6 -25.15 21.97 22.87
N LEU A 7 -24.38 21.43 23.82
CA LEU A 7 -23.36 22.20 24.54
C LEU A 7 -22.08 22.46 23.73
N ILE A 8 -21.78 21.60 22.74
CA ILE A 8 -20.58 21.72 21.89
C ILE A 8 -20.73 22.84 20.86
N ASP A 9 -21.95 23.11 20.40
CA ASP A 9 -22.21 24.04 19.30
C ASP A 9 -22.06 25.52 19.74
N ARG A 10 -22.42 25.86 20.99
CA ARG A 10 -22.34 27.24 21.49
C ARG A 10 -20.94 27.65 21.98
N TRP A 11 -20.14 26.73 22.52
CA TRP A 11 -18.76 27.04 22.94
C TRP A 11 -17.75 27.00 21.79
N GLY A 12 -18.03 26.23 20.73
CA GLY A 12 -17.21 26.24 19.51
C GLY A 12 -17.22 27.59 18.79
N LEU A 13 -18.36 28.29 18.78
CA LEU A 13 -18.46 29.63 18.20
C LEU A 13 -17.75 30.70 19.03
N LEU A 14 -17.70 30.56 20.37
CA LEU A 14 -16.98 31.49 21.24
C LEU A 14 -15.45 31.33 21.14
N LEU A 15 -14.95 30.13 20.84
CA LEU A 15 -13.52 29.91 20.53
C LEU A 15 -13.16 30.31 19.08
N ALA A 16 -14.09 30.18 18.13
CA ALA A 16 -13.88 30.69 16.78
C ALA A 16 -13.83 32.23 16.75
N ALA A 17 -14.70 32.90 17.52
CA ALA A 17 -14.72 34.36 17.60
C ALA A 17 -13.48 34.97 18.28
N SER A 18 -12.87 34.30 19.27
CA SER A 18 -11.66 34.82 19.94
C SER A 18 -10.38 34.67 19.08
N SER A 19 -10.35 33.73 18.14
CA SER A 19 -9.21 33.54 17.21
C SER A 19 -9.14 34.57 16.08
N ALA A 20 -10.22 35.30 15.80
CA ALA A 20 -10.24 36.36 14.77
C ALA A 20 -9.58 37.68 15.25
N GLY A 21 -9.41 37.88 16.56
CA GLY A 21 -8.89 39.13 17.14
C GLY A 21 -7.37 39.24 17.26
N ALA A 22 -6.63 38.12 17.20
CA ALA A 22 -5.16 38.11 17.35
C ALA A 22 -4.40 38.35 16.03
N ALA A 23 -5.10 38.32 14.89
CA ALA A 23 -4.48 38.45 13.56
C ALA A 23 -4.36 39.90 13.06
N TRP A 24 -4.97 40.89 13.73
CA TRP A 24 -5.02 42.28 13.25
C TRP A 24 -3.91 43.19 13.79
N ALA A 25 -3.03 42.68 14.67
CA ALA A 25 -1.99 43.49 15.32
C ALA A 25 -0.59 43.40 14.66
N VAL A 26 -0.42 42.59 13.61
CA VAL A 26 0.87 42.47 12.91
C VAL A 26 0.60 42.52 11.40
N GLN A 27 0.82 43.68 10.79
CA GLN A 27 0.74 43.90 9.33
C GLN A 27 1.72 42.98 8.58
N LEU A 28 1.33 41.74 8.33
CA LEU A 28 2.11 40.75 7.58
C LEU A 28 1.50 40.47 6.20
N PRO A 29 2.32 40.26 5.15
CA PRO A 29 1.87 40.13 3.77
C PRO A 29 1.04 38.86 3.51
N ALA A 30 0.09 38.94 2.57
CA ALA A 30 -1.01 38.01 2.30
C ALA A 30 -0.65 36.55 1.90
N PHE A 31 0.62 36.16 1.89
CA PHE A 31 1.07 34.82 1.47
C PHE A 31 1.09 33.79 2.62
N ALA A 32 0.86 34.21 3.86
CA ALA A 32 0.93 33.34 5.04
C ALA A 32 -0.39 32.60 5.39
N ALA A 33 -1.42 32.64 4.52
CA ALA A 33 -2.73 32.03 4.80
C ALA A 33 -2.84 30.53 4.46
N ILE A 34 -1.83 29.91 3.83
CA ILE A 34 -1.89 28.50 3.42
C ILE A 34 -1.27 27.55 4.47
N GLY A 35 -0.47 28.06 5.42
CA GLY A 35 0.28 27.24 6.38
C GLY A 35 -0.49 26.75 7.61
N VAL A 36 -1.57 27.42 8.02
CA VAL A 36 -2.22 27.16 9.32
C VAL A 36 -3.21 25.97 9.26
N GLY A 37 -3.76 25.65 8.08
CA GLY A 37 -4.70 24.53 7.93
C GLY A 37 -4.08 23.15 8.10
N VAL A 38 -2.80 22.99 7.78
CA VAL A 38 -2.09 21.70 7.84
C VAL A 38 -1.69 21.33 9.27
N VAL A 39 -1.38 22.32 10.11
CA VAL A 39 -0.92 22.11 11.48
C VAL A 39 -2.05 21.63 12.40
N VAL A 40 -3.28 22.13 12.21
CA VAL A 40 -4.44 21.71 13.03
C VAL A 40 -4.87 20.26 12.72
N LEU A 41 -4.69 19.81 11.47
CA LEU A 41 -4.98 18.42 11.07
C LEU A 41 -3.89 17.44 11.55
N ALA A 42 -2.62 17.87 11.57
CA ALA A 42 -1.52 17.07 12.12
C ALA A 42 -1.58 16.96 13.66
N ALA A 43 -1.93 18.04 14.37
CA ALA A 43 -2.08 18.01 15.83
C ALA A 43 -3.27 17.15 16.29
N ARG A 44 -4.37 17.09 15.51
CA ARG A 44 -5.53 16.26 15.85
C ARG A 44 -5.30 14.76 15.60
N ALA A 45 -4.34 14.41 14.73
CA ALA A 45 -3.94 13.01 14.50
C ALA A 45 -2.94 12.50 15.56
N GLY A 46 -2.07 13.37 16.09
CA GLY A 46 -1.02 12.98 17.05
C GLY A 46 -1.51 12.75 18.49
N VAL A 47 -2.58 13.41 18.93
CA VAL A 47 -3.04 13.34 20.33
C VAL A 47 -4.05 12.19 20.57
N ALA A 48 -4.67 11.64 19.52
CA ALA A 48 -5.62 10.53 19.66
C ALA A 48 -4.97 9.14 19.78
N SER A 49 -3.65 9.02 19.53
CA SER A 49 -2.95 7.72 19.51
C SER A 49 -2.25 7.35 20.82
N LEU A 50 -2.19 8.25 21.81
CA LEU A 50 -1.42 8.05 23.04
C LEU A 50 -2.22 7.58 24.27
N SER A 51 -3.52 7.27 24.12
CA SER A 51 -4.35 6.93 25.28
C SER A 51 -5.38 5.82 25.04
N ARG A 52 -5.00 4.73 24.36
CA ARG A 52 -5.86 3.54 24.29
C ARG A 52 -5.16 2.27 24.74
N GLU A 53 -5.67 1.75 25.86
CA GLU A 53 -5.44 0.41 26.41
C GLU A 53 -5.58 -0.70 25.36
N PRO A 54 -4.88 -1.84 25.53
CA PRO A 54 -4.83 -2.91 24.54
C PRO A 54 -6.15 -3.69 24.48
N ARG A 55 -7.07 -3.26 23.60
CA ARG A 55 -8.15 -4.11 23.12
C ARG A 55 -7.62 -5.04 22.03
N LYS A 56 -7.96 -6.34 22.12
CA LYS A 56 -7.75 -7.35 21.05
C LYS A 56 -8.03 -6.70 19.68
N PRO A 57 -7.08 -6.70 18.74
CA PRO A 57 -7.30 -6.04 17.46
C PRO A 57 -8.41 -6.78 16.71
N LEU A 58 -9.55 -6.12 16.49
CA LEU A 58 -10.39 -6.45 15.34
C LEU A 58 -9.48 -6.27 14.12
N ALA A 59 -9.31 -7.32 13.33
CA ALA A 59 -8.53 -7.27 12.10
C ALA A 59 -8.96 -6.03 11.30
N ALA A 60 -8.03 -5.13 11.01
CA ALA A 60 -8.32 -3.93 10.23
C ALA A 60 -8.95 -4.36 8.89
N PRO A 61 -10.01 -3.68 8.42
CA PRO A 61 -10.62 -3.99 7.12
C PRO A 61 -9.55 -4.00 6.03
N LEU A 62 -9.53 -5.05 5.21
CA LEU A 62 -8.59 -5.15 4.12
C LEU A 62 -8.86 -4.04 3.08
N PRO A 63 -7.82 -3.49 2.43
CA PRO A 63 -8.00 -2.43 1.43
C PRO A 63 -8.92 -2.88 0.28
N ASP A 64 -9.78 -1.99 -0.19
CA ASP A 64 -10.61 -2.26 -1.37
C ASP A 64 -9.78 -2.23 -2.66
N VAL A 65 -9.89 -3.28 -3.47
CA VAL A 65 -9.15 -3.49 -4.72
C VAL A 65 -10.16 -3.81 -5.81
N ASP A 66 -10.14 -3.03 -6.89
CA ASP A 66 -11.00 -3.27 -8.05
C ASP A 66 -10.64 -4.62 -8.69
N GLU A 67 -11.59 -5.55 -8.75
CA GLU A 67 -11.39 -6.90 -9.29
C GLU A 67 -10.98 -6.89 -10.78
N ARG A 68 -11.34 -5.85 -11.53
CA ARG A 68 -11.00 -5.74 -12.96
C ARG A 68 -9.58 -5.20 -13.19
N SER A 69 -8.98 -4.59 -12.17
CA SER A 69 -7.60 -4.09 -12.23
C SER A 69 -6.59 -5.24 -12.34
N ASP A 70 -5.37 -4.93 -12.77
CA ASP A 70 -4.27 -5.92 -12.82
C ASP A 70 -4.00 -6.49 -11.42
N GLU A 71 -4.04 -5.62 -10.40
CA GLU A 71 -3.94 -5.97 -8.99
C GLU A 71 -5.03 -6.96 -8.57
N GLY A 72 -6.29 -6.69 -8.96
CA GLY A 72 -7.44 -7.54 -8.66
C GLY A 72 -7.33 -8.93 -9.29
N ARG A 73 -6.90 -9.00 -10.56
CA ARG A 73 -6.75 -10.29 -11.27
C ARG A 73 -5.74 -11.21 -10.58
N TRP A 74 -4.58 -10.70 -10.19
CA TRP A 74 -3.57 -11.51 -9.47
C TRP A 74 -4.03 -11.90 -8.07
N LEU A 75 -4.74 -11.01 -7.37
CA LEU A 75 -5.30 -11.31 -6.05
C LEU A 75 -6.37 -12.41 -6.12
N THR A 76 -7.24 -12.38 -7.13
CA THR A 76 -8.23 -13.43 -7.37
C THR A 76 -7.55 -14.77 -7.64
N ARG A 77 -6.48 -14.79 -8.43
CA ARG A 77 -5.68 -16.02 -8.66
C ARG A 77 -5.05 -16.56 -7.38
N ALA A 78 -4.45 -15.69 -6.55
CA ALA A 78 -3.89 -16.09 -5.26
C ALA A 78 -4.94 -16.68 -4.31
N ARG A 79 -6.14 -16.10 -4.25
CA ARG A 79 -7.27 -16.64 -3.48
C ARG A 79 -7.76 -17.97 -4.03
N ALA A 80 -7.86 -18.10 -5.35
CA ALA A 80 -8.23 -19.36 -5.98
C ALA A 80 -7.21 -20.46 -5.69
N ALA A 81 -5.91 -20.14 -5.71
CA ALA A 81 -4.86 -21.09 -5.32
C ALA A 81 -4.99 -21.50 -3.84
N ALA A 82 -5.21 -20.56 -2.92
CA ALA A 82 -5.42 -20.90 -1.51
C ALA A 82 -6.69 -21.75 -1.28
N GLY A 83 -7.79 -21.47 -1.98
CA GLY A 83 -8.99 -22.31 -1.93
C GLY A 83 -8.76 -23.70 -2.52
N GLY A 84 -7.96 -23.80 -3.59
CA GLY A 84 -7.52 -25.09 -4.15
C GLY A 84 -6.65 -25.87 -3.17
N PHE A 85 -5.72 -25.20 -2.50
CA PHE A 85 -4.88 -25.78 -1.45
C PHE A 85 -5.71 -26.36 -0.30
N GLU A 86 -6.68 -25.58 0.19
CA GLU A 86 -7.60 -25.99 1.25
C GLU A 86 -8.46 -27.19 0.82
N SER A 87 -9.06 -27.14 -0.38
CA SER A 87 -9.84 -28.26 -0.93
C SER A 87 -9.02 -29.54 -1.06
N ILE A 88 -7.74 -29.45 -1.47
CA ILE A 88 -6.86 -30.63 -1.54
C ILE A 88 -6.57 -31.12 -0.13
N SER A 89 -6.21 -30.23 0.79
CA SER A 89 -5.93 -30.57 2.19
C SER A 89 -7.08 -31.32 2.85
N GLU A 90 -8.33 -30.93 2.59
CA GLU A 90 -9.53 -31.59 3.13
C GLU A 90 -9.82 -32.95 2.48
N SER A 91 -9.33 -33.18 1.26
CA SER A 91 -9.54 -34.43 0.52
C SER A 91 -8.47 -35.51 0.78
N LEU A 92 -7.37 -35.14 1.44
CA LEU A 92 -6.30 -36.07 1.77
C LEU A 92 -6.77 -37.08 2.82
N VAL A 93 -6.37 -38.34 2.65
CA VAL A 93 -6.57 -39.39 3.66
C VAL A 93 -5.69 -39.09 4.87
N ASP A 94 -6.21 -39.36 6.07
CA ASP A 94 -5.47 -39.20 7.32
C ASP A 94 -4.09 -39.86 7.24
N GLY A 95 -3.05 -39.08 7.51
CA GLY A 95 -1.67 -39.53 7.39
C GLY A 95 -0.66 -38.38 7.44
N PRO A 96 0.65 -38.69 7.40
CA PRO A 96 1.71 -37.68 7.59
C PRO A 96 1.66 -36.53 6.57
N LEU A 97 1.20 -36.81 5.35
CA LEU A 97 1.01 -35.79 4.31
C LEU A 97 -0.16 -34.85 4.65
N ALA A 98 -1.29 -35.40 5.10
CA ALA A 98 -2.47 -34.60 5.49
C ALA A 98 -2.15 -33.68 6.67
N ASP A 99 -1.47 -34.18 7.70
CA ASP A 99 -1.03 -33.38 8.85
C ASP A 99 -0.13 -32.21 8.42
N ARG A 100 0.80 -32.48 7.50
CA ARG A 100 1.71 -31.47 7.01
C ARG A 100 1.00 -30.41 6.17
N VAL A 101 0.22 -30.81 5.18
CA VAL A 101 -0.51 -29.90 4.30
C VAL A 101 -1.49 -29.06 5.13
N GLY A 102 -2.18 -29.67 6.08
CA GLY A 102 -3.05 -28.97 7.03
C GLY A 102 -2.29 -27.93 7.85
N SER A 103 -1.08 -28.25 8.33
CA SER A 103 -0.24 -27.29 9.07
C SER A 103 0.19 -26.07 8.23
N MET A 104 0.28 -26.22 6.91
CA MET A 104 0.67 -25.14 5.99
C MET A 104 -0.49 -24.20 5.64
N GLY A 105 -1.74 -24.64 5.81
CA GLY A 105 -2.93 -23.86 5.45
C GLY A 105 -2.98 -22.46 6.07
N GLY A 106 -2.59 -22.35 7.35
CA GLY A 106 -2.50 -21.05 8.04
C GLY A 106 -1.51 -20.09 7.35
N THR A 107 -0.33 -20.60 6.98
CA THR A 107 0.70 -19.81 6.29
C THR A 107 0.29 -19.43 4.87
N VAL A 108 -0.44 -20.28 4.15
CA VAL A 108 -1.02 -19.95 2.84
C VAL A 108 -2.02 -18.79 2.97
N GLN A 109 -2.92 -18.84 3.95
CA GLN A 109 -3.89 -17.77 4.19
C GLN A 109 -3.24 -16.44 4.64
N GLU A 110 -2.21 -16.51 5.48
CA GLU A 110 -1.40 -15.34 5.83
C GLU A 110 -0.70 -14.73 4.62
N THR A 111 -0.22 -15.57 3.70
CA THR A 111 0.42 -15.14 2.46
C THR A 111 -0.58 -14.42 1.55
N VAL A 112 -1.78 -14.99 1.35
CA VAL A 112 -2.87 -14.31 0.62
C VAL A 112 -3.26 -12.98 1.27
N THR A 113 -3.34 -12.93 2.60
CA THR A 113 -3.63 -11.68 3.33
C THR A 113 -2.55 -10.63 3.08
N THR A 114 -1.29 -11.04 3.01
CA THR A 114 -0.17 -10.16 2.69
C THR A 114 -0.23 -9.68 1.23
N LEU A 115 -0.54 -10.57 0.29
CA LEU A 115 -0.77 -10.20 -1.12
C LEU A 115 -1.94 -9.24 -1.27
N HIS A 116 -3.01 -9.38 -0.49
CA HIS A 116 -4.14 -8.44 -0.47
C HIS A 116 -3.68 -7.03 -0.07
N ARG A 117 -2.92 -6.92 1.03
CA ARG A 117 -2.37 -5.61 1.46
C ARG A 117 -1.48 -5.00 0.38
N LEU A 118 -0.66 -5.82 -0.27
CA LEU A 118 0.21 -5.41 -1.38
C LEU A 118 -0.59 -4.86 -2.57
N ALA A 119 -1.65 -5.58 -2.98
CA ALA A 119 -2.57 -5.17 -4.04
C ALA A 119 -3.30 -3.85 -3.69
N GLY A 120 -3.70 -3.68 -2.43
CA GLY A 120 -4.28 -2.44 -1.92
C GLY A 120 -3.33 -1.24 -2.02
N ARG A 121 -2.05 -1.46 -1.72
CA ARG A 121 -1.00 -0.45 -1.86
C ARG A 121 -0.74 -0.11 -3.32
N ALA A 122 -0.61 -1.11 -4.19
CA ALA A 122 -0.45 -0.91 -5.63
C ALA A 122 -1.63 -0.12 -6.24
N SER A 123 -2.85 -0.46 -5.84
CA SER A 123 -4.08 0.25 -6.22
C SER A 123 -4.07 1.71 -5.77
N THR A 124 -3.66 1.98 -4.52
CA THR A 124 -3.57 3.34 -3.98
C THR A 124 -2.50 4.15 -4.71
N THR A 125 -1.33 3.55 -4.99
CA THR A 125 -0.27 4.18 -5.78
C THR A 125 -0.74 4.46 -7.21
N GLY A 126 -1.49 3.53 -7.84
CA GLY A 126 -2.10 3.74 -9.16
C GLY A 126 -3.09 4.91 -9.17
N LYS A 127 -3.96 4.99 -8.17
CA LYS A 127 -4.89 6.12 -7.99
C LYS A 127 -4.14 7.45 -7.78
N ALA A 128 -3.02 7.44 -7.06
CA ALA A 128 -2.19 8.63 -6.88
C ALA A 128 -1.50 9.06 -8.18
N LEU A 129 -0.96 8.11 -8.95
CA LEU A 129 -0.38 8.36 -10.27
C LEU A 129 -1.41 8.96 -11.24
N GLY A 130 -2.64 8.44 -11.24
CA GLY A 130 -3.72 8.96 -12.09
C GLY A 130 -4.15 10.40 -11.80
N ARG A 131 -3.70 11.00 -10.68
CA ARG A 131 -3.92 12.42 -10.36
C ARG A 131 -2.83 13.34 -10.91
N ILE A 132 -1.69 12.80 -11.32
CA ILE A 132 -0.56 13.56 -11.85
C ILE A 132 -0.57 13.44 -13.37
N ASP A 133 -0.81 14.56 -14.06
CA ASP A 133 -0.70 14.61 -15.51
C ASP A 133 0.77 14.77 -15.93
N ALA A 134 1.47 13.64 -16.04
CA ALA A 134 2.87 13.61 -16.44
C ALA A 134 3.11 14.20 -17.85
N ALA A 135 2.14 14.11 -18.75
CA ALA A 135 2.25 14.67 -20.10
C ALA A 135 2.18 16.19 -20.07
N ALA A 136 1.23 16.76 -19.30
CA ALA A 136 1.16 18.20 -19.07
C ALA A 136 2.41 18.74 -18.39
N LEU A 137 2.95 18.04 -17.39
CA LEU A 137 4.20 18.43 -16.73
C LEU A 137 5.40 18.39 -17.67
N ALA A 138 5.50 17.40 -18.55
CA ALA A 138 6.57 17.31 -19.55
C ALA A 138 6.47 18.44 -20.59
N ALA A 139 5.25 18.80 -20.99
CA ALA A 139 5.01 19.93 -21.88
C ALA A 139 5.38 21.26 -21.20
N GLU A 140 4.97 21.47 -19.95
CA GLU A 140 5.31 22.67 -19.18
C GLU A 140 6.81 22.80 -18.95
N ARG A 141 7.51 21.70 -18.66
CA ARG A 141 8.99 21.68 -18.58
C ARG A 141 9.63 22.15 -19.88
N SER A 142 9.10 21.68 -21.02
CA SER A 142 9.62 22.05 -22.35
C SER A 142 9.38 23.53 -22.64
N ARG A 143 8.21 24.06 -22.23
CA ARG A 143 7.86 25.47 -22.32
C ARG A 143 8.75 26.35 -21.44
N LEU A 144 8.93 26.00 -20.16
CA LEU A 144 9.80 26.74 -19.23
C LEU A 144 11.25 26.76 -19.72
N LYS A 145 11.74 25.64 -20.26
CA LYS A 145 13.07 25.54 -20.88
C LYS A 145 13.22 26.45 -22.10
N ALA A 146 12.17 26.61 -22.90
CA ALA A 146 12.18 27.55 -24.03
C ALA A 146 12.21 29.00 -23.52
N ASN A 147 11.37 29.34 -22.53
CA ASN A 147 11.31 30.68 -21.94
C ASN A 147 12.64 31.11 -21.29
N LEU A 148 13.33 30.18 -20.62
CA LEU A 148 14.64 30.45 -20.01
C LEU A 148 15.71 30.87 -21.03
N ARG A 149 15.63 30.40 -22.28
CA ARG A 149 16.60 30.76 -23.34
C ARG A 149 16.49 32.23 -23.75
N THR A 150 15.32 32.84 -23.58
CA THR A 150 15.03 34.22 -23.97
C THR A 150 14.79 35.13 -22.76
N ALA A 151 14.90 34.61 -21.54
CA ALA A 151 14.61 35.34 -20.31
C ALA A 151 15.66 36.39 -20.01
N THR A 152 15.21 37.58 -19.62
CA THR A 152 16.04 38.59 -18.97
C THR A 152 16.44 38.14 -17.56
N ASP A 153 17.48 38.75 -17.01
CA ASP A 153 18.03 38.36 -15.71
C ASP A 153 16.98 38.45 -14.58
N ASP A 154 16.09 39.43 -14.64
CA ASP A 154 15.05 39.68 -13.64
C ASP A 154 14.02 38.55 -13.51
N VAL A 155 13.71 37.83 -14.60
CA VAL A 155 12.69 36.77 -14.62
C VAL A 155 13.31 35.37 -14.64
N ARG A 156 14.63 35.28 -14.87
CA ARG A 156 15.33 33.99 -14.99
C ARG A 156 15.26 33.17 -13.71
N LEU A 157 15.36 33.82 -12.55
CA LEU A 157 15.31 33.14 -11.25
C LEU A 157 13.94 32.49 -11.01
N ASP A 158 12.86 33.22 -11.26
CA ASP A 158 11.49 32.71 -11.10
C ASP A 158 11.21 31.53 -12.05
N LEU A 159 11.66 31.63 -13.30
CA LEU A 159 11.53 30.54 -14.27
C LEU A 159 12.35 29.31 -13.88
N GLN A 160 13.52 29.49 -13.26
CA GLN A 160 14.33 28.39 -12.76
C GLN A 160 13.62 27.69 -11.60
N GLN A 161 13.07 28.45 -10.64
CA GLN A 161 12.29 27.90 -9.53
C GLN A 161 11.07 27.11 -10.02
N ALA A 162 10.35 27.63 -11.01
CA ALA A 162 9.23 26.92 -11.63
C ALA A 162 9.69 25.62 -12.31
N MET A 163 10.84 25.65 -13.00
CA MET A 163 11.40 24.46 -13.65
C MET A 163 11.82 23.39 -12.64
N ASP A 164 12.44 23.79 -11.53
CA ASP A 164 12.84 22.89 -10.45
C ASP A 164 11.62 22.24 -9.78
N ALA A 165 10.52 23.00 -9.60
CA ALA A 165 9.26 22.48 -9.09
C ALA A 165 8.63 21.43 -10.03
N VAL A 166 8.58 21.71 -11.34
CA VAL A 166 8.07 20.75 -12.34
C VAL A 166 8.94 19.50 -12.41
N GLN A 167 10.26 19.65 -12.35
CA GLN A 167 11.19 18.51 -12.33
C GLN A 167 10.97 17.65 -11.08
N THR A 168 10.78 18.27 -9.91
CA THR A 168 10.47 17.56 -8.65
C THR A 168 9.19 16.73 -8.78
N GLN A 169 8.14 17.27 -9.42
CA GLN A 169 6.89 16.54 -9.63
C GLN A 169 7.06 15.36 -10.60
N LEU A 170 7.83 15.53 -11.68
CA LEU A 170 8.16 14.44 -12.60
C LEU A 170 8.98 13.33 -11.91
N ASP A 171 9.91 13.70 -11.04
CA ASP A 171 10.71 12.74 -10.28
C ASP A 171 9.84 11.95 -9.29
N VAL A 172 8.89 12.62 -8.60
CA VAL A 172 7.90 11.96 -7.74
C VAL A 172 7.07 10.97 -8.56
N HIS A 173 6.57 11.39 -9.73
CA HIS A 173 5.81 10.51 -10.62
C HIS A 173 6.62 9.28 -11.01
N ALA A 174 7.87 9.45 -11.46
CA ALA A 174 8.75 8.35 -11.83
C ALA A 174 8.98 7.37 -10.68
N ARG A 175 9.22 7.87 -9.44
CA ARG A 175 9.37 7.02 -8.25
C ARG A 175 8.10 6.23 -7.95
N LEU A 176 6.92 6.86 -8.03
CA LEU A 176 5.64 6.17 -7.82
C LEU A 176 5.36 5.12 -8.90
N THR A 177 5.68 5.40 -10.17
CA THR A 177 5.56 4.42 -11.26
C THR A 177 6.47 3.22 -11.03
N GLY A 178 7.73 3.44 -10.67
CA GLY A 178 8.67 2.37 -10.33
C GLY A 178 8.18 1.54 -9.15
N ALA A 179 7.70 2.19 -8.09
CA ALA A 179 7.14 1.50 -6.93
C ALA A 179 5.91 0.65 -7.28
N ARG A 180 4.94 1.18 -8.05
CA ARG A 180 3.76 0.41 -8.49
C ARG A 180 4.18 -0.82 -9.32
N THR A 181 5.11 -0.64 -10.23
CA THR A 181 5.60 -1.73 -11.09
C THR A 181 6.21 -2.85 -10.26
N LYS A 182 7.03 -2.50 -9.26
CA LYS A 182 7.62 -3.48 -8.34
C LYS A 182 6.57 -4.21 -7.50
N LEU A 183 5.58 -3.48 -6.97
CA LEU A 183 4.47 -4.08 -6.21
C LEU A 183 3.66 -5.07 -7.07
N LEU A 184 3.37 -4.73 -8.32
CA LEU A 184 2.67 -5.60 -9.26
C LEU A 184 3.47 -6.86 -9.60
N ALA A 185 4.76 -6.72 -9.89
CA ALA A 185 5.64 -7.87 -10.14
C ALA A 185 5.68 -8.81 -8.94
N GLN A 186 5.72 -8.25 -7.72
CA GLN A 186 5.73 -9.04 -6.50
C GLN A 186 4.39 -9.75 -6.24
N LEU A 187 3.27 -9.07 -6.50
CA LEU A 187 1.94 -9.66 -6.40
C LEU A 187 1.79 -10.84 -7.38
N GLN A 188 2.26 -10.67 -8.63
CA GLN A 188 2.29 -11.71 -9.64
C GLN A 188 3.15 -12.90 -9.21
N SER A 189 4.39 -12.64 -8.77
CA SER A 189 5.32 -13.68 -8.31
C SER A 189 4.73 -14.47 -7.14
N GLY A 190 4.13 -13.79 -6.16
CA GLY A 190 3.49 -14.45 -5.02
C GLY A 190 2.28 -15.29 -5.41
N ALA A 191 1.43 -14.82 -6.32
CA ALA A 191 0.29 -15.59 -6.82
C ALA A 191 0.74 -16.86 -7.57
N LEU A 192 1.71 -16.72 -8.48
CA LEU A 192 2.27 -17.86 -9.22
C LEU A 192 2.99 -18.86 -8.30
N GLY A 193 3.65 -18.37 -7.25
CA GLY A 193 4.25 -19.22 -6.22
C GLY A 193 3.21 -20.08 -5.51
N LEU A 194 2.07 -19.49 -5.11
CA LEU A 194 0.97 -20.25 -4.49
C LEU A 194 0.35 -21.26 -5.45
N GLU A 195 0.23 -20.93 -6.74
CA GLU A 195 -0.25 -21.87 -7.75
C GLU A 195 0.71 -23.06 -7.94
N SER A 196 2.02 -22.79 -7.94
CA SER A 196 3.05 -23.84 -8.00
C SER A 196 3.01 -24.74 -6.77
N LEU A 197 2.78 -24.16 -5.59
CA LEU A 197 2.63 -24.92 -4.34
C LEU A 197 1.45 -25.89 -4.43
N VAL A 198 0.29 -25.40 -4.91
CA VAL A 198 -0.89 -26.25 -5.13
C VAL A 198 -0.59 -27.38 -6.11
N ALA A 199 0.04 -27.07 -7.26
CA ALA A 199 0.40 -28.08 -8.24
C ALA A 199 1.32 -29.17 -7.65
N ARG A 200 2.27 -28.78 -6.81
CA ARG A 200 3.18 -29.72 -6.13
C ARG A 200 2.47 -30.58 -5.09
N VAL A 201 1.51 -30.03 -4.35
CA VAL A 201 0.71 -30.84 -3.41
C VAL A 201 -0.17 -31.85 -4.16
N VAL A 202 -0.76 -31.47 -5.30
CA VAL A 202 -1.50 -32.41 -6.17
C VAL A 202 -0.58 -33.52 -6.71
N GLU A 203 0.62 -33.16 -7.15
CA GLU A 203 1.62 -34.13 -7.61
C GLU A 203 1.94 -35.12 -6.49
N LEU A 204 2.22 -34.62 -5.29
CA LEU A 204 2.57 -35.46 -4.14
C LEU A 204 1.39 -36.34 -3.70
N SER A 205 0.15 -35.84 -3.72
CA SER A 205 -1.03 -36.63 -3.37
C SER A 205 -1.35 -37.74 -4.38
N ALA A 206 -0.96 -37.55 -5.65
CA ALA A 206 -1.16 -38.57 -6.69
C ALA A 206 -0.08 -39.67 -6.67
N VAL A 207 1.14 -39.33 -6.22
CA VAL A 207 2.29 -40.25 -6.21
C VAL A 207 2.43 -41.03 -4.90
N THR A 208 1.95 -40.47 -3.79
CA THR A 208 2.14 -41.08 -2.47
C THR A 208 1.11 -42.18 -2.22
N ASP A 209 1.54 -43.44 -2.30
CA ASP A 209 0.85 -44.57 -1.68
C ASP A 209 1.31 -44.69 -0.22
N ASP A 210 0.42 -45.15 0.67
CA ASP A 210 0.42 -44.97 2.14
C ASP A 210 1.70 -45.43 2.89
N ALA A 211 2.63 -46.09 2.19
CA ALA A 211 3.79 -46.76 2.77
C ALA A 211 5.10 -45.95 2.78
N HIS A 212 5.30 -44.91 1.94
CA HIS A 212 6.54 -44.12 1.90
C HIS A 212 6.28 -42.65 1.54
N VAL A 213 5.98 -41.83 2.54
CA VAL A 213 6.00 -40.37 2.40
C VAL A 213 7.47 -39.91 2.35
N ASP A 214 7.91 -39.38 1.21
CA ASP A 214 9.24 -38.79 1.09
C ASP A 214 9.31 -37.49 1.90
N THR A 215 10.02 -37.53 3.02
CA THR A 215 10.18 -36.39 3.93
C THR A 215 10.90 -35.22 3.24
N LEU A 216 11.75 -35.50 2.24
CA LEU A 216 12.44 -34.46 1.48
C LEU A 216 11.49 -33.63 0.62
N ALA A 217 10.52 -34.27 -0.03
CA ALA A 217 9.48 -33.58 -0.82
C ALA A 217 8.62 -32.64 0.05
N ILE A 218 8.35 -33.05 1.29
CA ILE A 218 7.63 -32.24 2.29
C ILE A 218 8.46 -31.03 2.77
N THR A 219 9.76 -31.23 3.00
CA THR A 219 10.65 -30.11 3.34
C THR A 219 10.73 -29.10 2.20
N GLU A 220 10.82 -29.56 0.95
CA GLU A 220 10.83 -28.67 -0.22
C GLU A 220 9.56 -27.81 -0.33
N LEU A 221 8.38 -28.38 -0.09
CA LEU A 221 7.11 -27.65 -0.05
C LEU A 221 7.11 -26.52 1.00
N THR A 222 7.68 -26.80 2.16
CA THR A 222 7.78 -25.83 3.26
C THR A 222 8.74 -24.70 2.88
N ASP A 223 9.90 -25.05 2.32
CA ASP A 223 10.92 -24.10 1.90
C ASP A 223 10.41 -23.21 0.76
N GLN A 224 9.62 -23.77 -0.17
CA GLN A 224 8.96 -23.01 -1.23
C GLN A 224 7.97 -21.99 -0.66
N LEU A 225 7.11 -22.40 0.28
CA LEU A 225 6.14 -21.50 0.91
C LEU A 225 6.83 -20.38 1.71
N GLU A 226 7.86 -20.72 2.49
CA GLU A 226 8.62 -19.72 3.24
C GLU A 226 9.42 -18.80 2.31
N GLY A 227 9.93 -19.31 1.19
CA GLY A 227 10.55 -18.52 0.13
C GLY A 227 9.60 -17.49 -0.48
N ILE A 228 8.36 -17.90 -0.79
CA ILE A 228 7.31 -17.00 -1.29
C ILE A 228 6.98 -15.93 -0.25
N ARG A 229 6.75 -16.33 1.01
CA ARG A 229 6.44 -15.43 2.11
C ARG A 229 7.55 -14.40 2.32
N ARG A 230 8.81 -14.86 2.42
CA ARG A 230 9.98 -14.00 2.63
C ARG A 230 10.15 -13.02 1.46
N GLY A 231 10.04 -13.49 0.22
CA GLY A 231 10.15 -12.63 -0.96
C GLY A 231 9.11 -11.51 -1.00
N VAL A 232 7.88 -11.79 -0.56
CA VAL A 232 6.80 -10.79 -0.47
C VAL A 232 7.10 -9.75 0.63
N VAL A 233 7.53 -10.19 1.81
CA VAL A 233 7.83 -9.29 2.95
C VAL A 233 9.05 -8.41 2.66
N GLU A 234 10.16 -8.98 2.19
CA GLU A 234 11.39 -8.23 1.89
C GLU A 234 11.16 -7.14 0.83
N THR A 235 10.35 -7.45 -0.17
CA THR A 235 10.01 -6.49 -1.23
C THR A 235 9.11 -5.37 -0.71
N GLU A 236 8.19 -5.67 0.21
CA GLU A 236 7.37 -4.66 0.87
C GLU A 236 8.26 -3.68 1.65
N GLU A 237 9.22 -4.19 2.42
CA GLU A 237 10.16 -3.37 3.19
C GLU A 237 11.06 -2.52 2.29
N ALA A 238 11.59 -3.11 1.22
CA ALA A 238 12.40 -2.38 0.24
C ALA A 238 11.60 -1.25 -0.42
N THR A 239 10.34 -1.49 -0.77
CA THR A 239 9.46 -0.49 -1.38
C THR A 239 9.06 0.59 -0.39
N ARG A 240 8.87 0.23 0.89
CA ARG A 240 8.59 1.20 1.97
C ARG A 240 9.79 2.12 2.18
N ARG A 241 11.01 1.57 2.19
CA ARG A 241 12.26 2.34 2.32
C ARG A 241 12.49 3.28 1.13
N SER A 242 12.21 2.85 -0.09
CA SER A 242 12.37 3.69 -1.29
C SER A 242 11.32 4.80 -1.44
N LEU A 243 10.18 4.69 -0.75
CA LEU A 243 9.11 5.69 -0.78
C LEU A 243 9.14 6.65 0.42
N GLY A 244 9.82 6.28 1.51
CA GLY A 244 9.91 7.08 2.75
C GLY A 244 11.26 7.77 2.97
N GLY A 245 12.24 7.54 2.09
CA GLY A 245 13.49 8.31 2.02
C GLY A 245 13.43 9.32 0.88
#